data_AF-A0A9P6RQE5-F1
#
_entry.id   AF-A0A9P6RQE5-F1
#
_cell.length_a   1.000
_cell.length_b   1.000
_cell.length_c   1.000
_cell.angle_alpha   90.00
_cell.angle_beta   90.00
_cell.angle_gamma   90.00
#
_symmetry.space_group_name_H-M   'P 1'
#
loop_
_entity.id
_entity.type
_entity.pdbx_description
1 polymer ?
#
loop_
_entity_poly.entity_id
_entity_poly.type
_entity_poly.pdbx_seq_one_letter_code
_entity_poly.pdbx_strand_id
1 'polypeptide(L)'
;MHSLSSSLALFMCGLLSVGLSSTRSVVDAHSWLDCANTLPNGQCVGYPIGYPTRANPDINTLYTYLITARAPTASVCQPGRQDIFPGNNPANLPPASVSAGETLHMTWEPNGHMNHVTSDADFRTKVEIYWTGVPDKLIGQRSELDSNPSLLLKSMDFATPQNCDDPANPNTVCHGDITIPAGTAPGKYQMVWFWPFNQNPVGEEYSTCFEVDVKASAASDPAPAPAPAPEPAPAPAPAPAPAPAPAPAPVPAPAPAPAPAPAPAPAPAPTKPKPTHKHKPRPTPMCKRELERIAREKRRLSSRKNRA
;
A
#
# COMPACT_ATOMS: atom_id res chain seq x y z
N MET A 1 77.74 13.32 -20.34
CA MET A 1 77.30 11.90 -20.39
C MET A 1 76.13 11.75 -19.43
N HIS A 2 74.92 11.59 -19.99
CA HIS A 2 73.62 11.20 -19.40
C HIS A 2 73.22 11.83 -18.04
N SER A 3 72.44 12.93 -17.95
CA SER A 3 71.01 13.16 -18.33
C SER A 3 70.04 12.56 -17.28
N LEU A 4 69.54 13.35 -16.31
CA LEU A 4 68.29 14.15 -16.30
C LEU A 4 67.06 13.39 -15.75
N SER A 5 66.39 14.03 -14.79
CA SER A 5 64.92 14.23 -14.66
C SER A 5 64.03 12.97 -14.46
N SER A 6 62.80 12.97 -13.94
CA SER A 6 61.80 13.99 -13.62
C SER A 6 60.75 13.30 -12.71
N SER A 7 60.29 13.93 -11.63
CA SER A 7 58.96 14.54 -11.45
C SER A 7 57.71 13.65 -11.66
N LEU A 8 56.86 13.66 -10.61
CA LEU A 8 55.40 13.84 -10.63
C LEU A 8 54.46 12.69 -11.06
N ALA A 9 53.43 12.51 -10.22
CA ALA A 9 52.00 12.30 -10.55
C ALA A 9 51.33 10.97 -10.12
N LEU A 10 50.45 11.14 -9.11
CA LEU A 10 49.01 10.78 -9.11
C LEU A 10 48.52 9.31 -8.95
N PHE A 11 47.51 9.22 -8.08
CA PHE A 11 46.30 8.38 -8.09
C PHE A 11 46.26 7.01 -7.36
N MET A 12 45.57 7.04 -6.21
CA MET A 12 44.44 6.18 -5.78
C MET A 12 44.43 4.70 -6.22
N CYS A 13 44.38 3.79 -5.25
CA CYS A 13 43.60 2.56 -5.42
C CYS A 13 43.02 2.08 -4.08
N GLY A 14 41.70 1.85 -4.08
CA GLY A 14 40.81 1.83 -2.93
C GLY A 14 41.01 0.69 -1.94
N LEU A 15 40.75 1.03 -0.68
CA LEU A 15 40.26 0.10 0.32
C LEU A 15 38.88 -0.44 -0.14
N LEU A 16 38.87 -1.57 -0.84
CA LEU A 16 37.66 -2.38 -0.96
C LEU A 16 37.42 -3.09 0.38
N SER A 17 36.74 -2.39 1.28
CA SER A 17 35.97 -3.00 2.36
C SER A 17 34.82 -3.76 1.71
N VAL A 18 35.02 -5.04 1.38
CA VAL A 18 33.90 -5.93 1.02
C VAL A 18 33.12 -6.18 2.29
N GLY A 19 32.25 -5.23 2.64
CA GLY A 19 31.11 -5.52 3.47
C GLY A 19 30.30 -6.59 2.77
N LEU A 20 30.24 -7.78 3.36
CA LEU A 20 29.15 -8.71 3.08
C LEU A 20 27.87 -8.00 3.54
N SER A 21 27.32 -7.13 2.68
CA SER A 21 25.91 -6.81 2.73
C SER A 21 25.21 -8.13 2.49
N SER A 22 24.74 -8.72 3.58
CA SER A 22 23.62 -9.64 3.53
C SER A 22 22.52 -8.86 2.82
N THR A 23 22.36 -9.06 1.51
CA THR A 23 21.18 -8.63 0.79
C THR A 23 20.04 -9.44 1.38
N ARG A 24 19.48 -8.95 2.49
CA ARG A 24 18.05 -9.10 2.70
C ARG A 24 17.46 -8.63 1.40
N SER A 25 16.80 -9.52 0.67
CA SER A 25 15.84 -9.11 -0.34
C SER A 25 14.86 -8.21 0.41
N VAL A 26 15.12 -6.90 0.38
CA VAL A 26 14.07 -5.93 0.57
C VAL A 26 13.15 -6.25 -0.58
N VAL A 27 12.05 -6.93 -0.27
CA VAL A 27 10.95 -7.07 -1.22
C VAL A 27 10.52 -5.64 -1.41
N ASP A 28 11.05 -5.04 -2.46
CA ASP A 28 10.82 -3.65 -2.80
C ASP A 28 9.30 -3.57 -2.98
N ALA A 29 8.61 -2.77 -2.16
CA ALA A 29 7.16 -2.83 -2.15
C ALA A 29 6.62 -2.17 -3.41
N HIS A 30 5.99 -2.89 -4.34
CA HIS A 30 5.60 -2.29 -5.62
C HIS A 30 4.23 -2.82 -6.00
N SER A 31 3.18 -2.01 -5.86
CA SER A 31 1.83 -2.35 -6.28
C SER A 31 1.16 -1.13 -6.90
N TRP A 32 0.13 -1.37 -7.71
CA TRP A 32 -0.60 -0.38 -8.49
C TRP A 32 -2.00 -0.90 -8.78
N LEU A 33 -2.88 -0.01 -9.23
CA LEU A 33 -4.19 -0.40 -9.73
C LEU A 33 -4.05 -1.09 -11.10
N ASP A 34 -4.58 -2.31 -11.24
CA ASP A 34 -4.63 -3.02 -12.53
C ASP A 34 -5.91 -2.73 -13.31
N CYS A 35 -7.03 -2.67 -12.61
CA CYS A 35 -8.33 -2.37 -13.19
C CYS A 35 -9.14 -1.43 -12.30
N ALA A 36 -9.63 -0.34 -12.88
CA ALA A 36 -10.53 0.59 -12.22
C ALA A 36 -11.99 0.11 -12.25
N ASN A 37 -12.38 -0.78 -13.16
CA ASN A 37 -13.71 -1.39 -13.15
C ASN A 37 -13.72 -2.81 -13.74
N THR A 38 -14.05 -3.79 -12.92
CA THR A 38 -14.11 -5.21 -13.26
C THR A 38 -15.56 -5.65 -13.29
N LEU A 39 -15.97 -6.29 -14.38
CA LEU A 39 -17.30 -6.88 -14.50
C LEU A 39 -17.41 -8.19 -13.69
N PRO A 40 -18.62 -8.66 -13.38
CA PRO A 40 -18.82 -9.91 -12.64
C PRO A 40 -18.22 -11.17 -13.30
N ASN A 41 -17.97 -11.12 -14.61
CA ASN A 41 -17.29 -12.19 -15.34
C ASN A 41 -15.75 -12.11 -15.26
N GLY A 42 -15.20 -11.20 -14.46
CA GLY A 42 -13.76 -10.96 -14.29
C GLY A 42 -13.13 -10.07 -15.38
N GLN A 43 -13.91 -9.59 -16.35
CA GLN A 43 -13.38 -8.74 -17.41
C GLN A 43 -13.13 -7.32 -16.90
N CYS A 44 -11.91 -6.80 -17.11
CA CYS A 44 -11.63 -5.38 -16.91
C CYS A 44 -12.24 -4.54 -18.04
N VAL A 45 -12.97 -3.48 -17.68
CA VAL A 45 -13.62 -2.53 -18.60
C VAL A 45 -13.31 -1.07 -18.28
N GLY A 46 -12.39 -0.82 -17.35
CA GLY A 46 -11.89 0.51 -17.03
C GLY A 46 -10.44 0.41 -16.60
N TYR A 47 -9.54 1.00 -17.38
CA TYR A 47 -8.11 0.85 -17.19
C TYR A 47 -7.48 2.15 -16.66
N PRO A 48 -6.49 2.06 -15.77
CA PRO A 48 -5.75 3.23 -15.32
C PRO A 48 -4.87 3.82 -16.44
N ILE A 49 -4.49 5.09 -16.26
CA ILE A 49 -3.85 5.89 -17.33
C ILE A 49 -2.47 5.29 -17.65
N GLY A 50 -2.22 5.01 -18.93
CA GLY A 50 -0.93 4.48 -19.40
C GLY A 50 -0.65 3.02 -19.03
N TYR A 51 -1.68 2.23 -18.69
CA TYR A 51 -1.53 0.84 -18.29
C TYR A 51 -0.88 -0.03 -19.38
N PRO A 52 0.29 -0.65 -19.14
CA PRO A 52 1.01 -1.44 -20.14
C PRO A 52 0.51 -2.89 -20.24
N THR A 53 -0.48 -3.26 -19.42
CA THR A 53 -1.00 -4.62 -19.22
C THR A 53 0.01 -5.60 -18.60
N ARG A 54 -0.51 -6.60 -17.89
CA ARG A 54 0.29 -7.71 -17.33
C ARG A 54 0.93 -8.63 -18.37
N ALA A 55 0.59 -8.47 -19.65
CA ALA A 55 1.31 -9.14 -20.73
C ALA A 55 2.73 -8.57 -20.92
N ASN A 56 3.01 -7.36 -20.41
CA ASN A 56 4.34 -6.78 -20.41
C ASN A 56 5.17 -7.36 -19.25
N PRO A 57 6.28 -8.07 -19.51
CA PRO A 57 7.10 -8.68 -18.46
C PRO A 57 7.78 -7.65 -17.54
N ASP A 58 7.92 -6.40 -17.99
CA ASP A 58 8.60 -5.33 -17.26
C ASP A 58 7.62 -4.44 -16.48
N ILE A 59 6.33 -4.81 -16.39
CA ILE A 59 5.28 -3.99 -15.76
C ILE A 59 5.63 -3.54 -14.34
N ASN A 60 6.26 -4.42 -13.55
CA ASN A 60 6.66 -4.11 -12.16
C ASN A 60 7.58 -2.89 -12.07
N THR A 61 8.46 -2.72 -13.05
CA THR A 61 9.41 -1.60 -13.11
C THR A 61 8.81 -0.40 -13.84
N LEU A 62 8.02 -0.63 -14.89
CA LEU A 62 7.52 0.43 -15.77
C LEU A 62 6.31 1.17 -15.22
N TYR A 63 5.46 0.48 -14.47
CA TYR A 63 4.15 0.99 -14.11
C TYR A 63 4.03 1.44 -12.66
N THR A 64 4.91 0.96 -11.79
CA THR A 64 4.98 1.44 -10.41
C THR A 64 5.43 2.89 -10.38
N TYR A 65 4.68 3.72 -9.66
CA TYR A 65 5.09 5.07 -9.33
C TYR A 65 5.30 5.20 -7.83
N LEU A 66 6.55 5.44 -7.44
CA LEU A 66 6.99 5.61 -6.06
C LEU A 66 7.19 7.09 -5.75
N ILE A 67 6.51 7.57 -4.71
CA ILE A 67 6.78 8.84 -4.04
C ILE A 67 7.66 8.55 -2.83
N THR A 68 8.87 9.11 -2.83
CA THR A 68 9.84 8.89 -1.75
C THR A 68 9.78 9.99 -0.70
N ALA A 69 10.03 9.62 0.56
CA ALA A 69 10.10 10.53 1.70
C ALA A 69 8.87 11.44 1.88
N ARG A 70 7.70 11.03 1.34
CA ARG A 70 6.45 11.80 1.37
C ARG A 70 6.64 13.26 0.91
N ALA A 71 7.45 13.46 -0.14
CA ALA A 71 7.79 14.80 -0.60
C ALA A 71 6.52 15.60 -0.97
N PRO A 72 6.24 16.75 -0.32
CA PRO A 72 4.97 17.46 -0.49
C PRO A 72 4.73 17.95 -1.91
N THR A 73 5.81 18.31 -2.62
CA THR A 73 5.77 18.80 -3.99
C THR A 73 5.84 17.71 -5.05
N ALA A 74 5.92 16.43 -4.65
CA ALA A 74 5.86 15.34 -5.61
C ALA A 74 4.51 15.33 -6.32
N SER A 75 4.53 15.06 -7.63
CA SER A 75 3.31 14.78 -8.38
C SER A 75 2.57 13.61 -7.73
N VAL A 76 1.25 13.68 -7.63
CA VAL A 76 0.47 12.56 -7.08
C VAL A 76 0.30 11.46 -8.12
N CYS A 77 0.36 11.80 -9.41
CA CYS A 77 0.43 10.87 -10.52
C CYS A 77 1.86 10.82 -11.07
N GLN A 78 2.22 9.72 -11.72
CA GLN A 78 3.52 9.63 -12.37
C GLN A 78 3.73 10.81 -13.34
N PRO A 79 4.87 11.52 -13.28
CA PRO A 79 5.19 12.58 -14.23
C PRO A 79 5.05 12.09 -15.68
N GLY A 80 4.46 12.92 -16.53
CA GLY A 80 4.08 12.53 -17.88
C GLY A 80 2.73 11.81 -17.99
N ARG A 81 2.16 11.26 -16.90
CA ARG A 81 0.75 10.80 -16.84
C ARG A 81 -0.17 11.84 -16.20
N GLN A 82 0.37 12.69 -15.31
CA GLN A 82 -0.41 13.75 -14.68
C GLN A 82 -0.82 14.85 -15.65
N ASP A 83 0.11 15.25 -16.52
CA ASP A 83 -0.03 16.44 -17.40
C ASP A 83 -0.89 16.18 -18.64
N ILE A 84 -1.37 14.95 -18.79
CA ILE A 84 -2.11 14.46 -19.96
C ILE A 84 -3.56 14.09 -19.61
N PHE A 85 -4.03 14.48 -18.42
CA PHE A 85 -5.42 14.34 -18.02
C PHE A 85 -6.29 15.48 -18.60
N PRO A 86 -7.53 15.20 -19.06
CA PRO A 86 -8.08 13.86 -19.32
C PRO A 86 -7.42 13.17 -20.54
N GLY A 87 -7.29 11.84 -20.50
CA GLY A 87 -6.84 11.03 -21.64
C GLY A 87 -5.59 10.16 -21.47
N ASN A 88 -5.06 9.70 -22.63
CA ASN A 88 -3.92 8.77 -22.83
C ASN A 88 -4.11 7.29 -22.44
N ASN A 89 -5.35 6.87 -22.22
CA ASN A 89 -5.70 5.47 -22.31
C ASN A 89 -5.54 4.97 -23.76
N PRO A 90 -4.85 3.84 -24.01
CA PRO A 90 -4.84 3.21 -25.33
C PRO A 90 -6.26 2.96 -25.84
N ALA A 91 -6.49 3.05 -27.15
CA ALA A 91 -7.84 2.93 -27.74
C ALA A 91 -8.57 1.62 -27.36
N ASN A 92 -7.81 0.57 -27.04
CA ASN A 92 -8.30 -0.75 -26.60
C ASN A 92 -8.38 -0.92 -25.08
N LEU A 93 -7.95 0.07 -24.29
CA LEU A 93 -7.94 0.05 -22.83
C LEU A 93 -8.59 1.34 -22.29
N PRO A 94 -9.91 1.52 -22.47
CA PRO A 94 -10.60 2.75 -22.13
C PRO A 94 -10.58 3.07 -20.62
N PRO A 95 -10.82 4.33 -20.22
CA PRO A 95 -11.05 4.67 -18.83
C PRO A 95 -12.32 3.98 -18.28
N ALA A 96 -12.48 3.96 -16.96
CA ALA A 96 -13.71 3.45 -16.36
C ALA A 96 -14.90 4.36 -16.70
N SER A 97 -16.09 3.79 -16.87
CA SER A 97 -17.29 4.58 -17.13
C SER A 97 -18.50 4.04 -16.37
N VAL A 98 -19.20 4.94 -15.67
CA VAL A 98 -20.20 4.60 -14.66
C VAL A 98 -21.20 5.73 -14.49
N SER A 99 -22.40 5.47 -14.00
CA SER A 99 -23.37 6.50 -13.63
C SER A 99 -23.14 6.99 -12.20
N ALA A 100 -23.55 8.22 -11.89
CA ALA A 100 -23.56 8.67 -10.50
C ALA A 100 -24.45 7.75 -9.64
N GLY A 101 -23.95 7.34 -8.47
CA GLY A 101 -24.60 6.38 -7.57
C GLY A 101 -24.22 4.92 -7.82
N GLU A 102 -23.54 4.59 -8.92
CA GLU A 102 -23.10 3.22 -9.20
C GLU A 102 -21.70 2.93 -8.63
N THR A 103 -21.42 1.64 -8.45
CA THR A 103 -20.17 1.12 -7.88
C THR A 103 -19.22 0.68 -8.98
N LEU A 104 -17.95 1.02 -8.81
CA LEU A 104 -16.81 0.51 -9.57
C LEU A 104 -16.14 -0.58 -8.75
N HIS A 105 -15.83 -1.71 -9.39
CA HIS A 105 -15.14 -2.85 -8.79
C HIS A 105 -13.67 -2.86 -9.23
N MET A 106 -12.78 -2.44 -8.35
CA MET A 106 -11.37 -2.26 -8.63
C MET A 106 -10.57 -3.51 -8.29
N THR A 107 -9.51 -3.78 -9.05
CA THR A 107 -8.59 -4.89 -8.80
C THR A 107 -7.13 -4.50 -8.92
N TRP A 108 -6.29 -5.11 -8.09
CA TRP A 108 -4.83 -4.96 -8.08
C TRP A 108 -4.16 -6.25 -7.58
N GLU A 109 -2.92 -6.52 -7.97
CA GLU A 109 -2.11 -7.52 -7.29
C GLU A 109 -1.30 -6.90 -6.13
N PRO A 110 -1.23 -7.58 -4.96
CA PRO A 110 -0.50 -7.09 -3.81
C PRO A 110 1.01 -7.29 -3.96
N ASN A 111 1.49 -8.02 -4.97
CA ASN A 111 2.90 -8.29 -5.25
C ASN A 111 3.70 -8.74 -4.01
N GLY A 112 3.13 -9.66 -3.23
CA GLY A 112 3.72 -10.20 -2.01
C GLY A 112 3.37 -9.46 -0.72
N HIS A 113 2.63 -8.34 -0.80
CA HIS A 113 2.28 -7.51 0.37
C HIS A 113 0.91 -7.88 0.96
N MET A 114 0.75 -9.15 1.37
CA MET A 114 -0.46 -9.59 2.07
C MET A 114 -0.43 -9.15 3.53
N ASN A 115 -1.52 -8.53 4.02
CA ASN A 115 -1.72 -8.37 5.46
C ASN A 115 -2.09 -9.75 6.03
N HIS A 116 -1.19 -10.35 6.81
CA HIS A 116 -1.47 -11.57 7.56
C HIS A 116 -2.32 -11.25 8.79
N VAL A 117 -3.60 -10.96 8.57
CA VAL A 117 -4.59 -10.66 9.62
C VAL A 117 -5.19 -11.96 10.18
N THR A 118 -5.04 -12.13 11.48
CA THR A 118 -5.64 -13.18 12.32
C THR A 118 -6.67 -12.61 13.29
N SER A 119 -6.70 -11.28 13.49
CA SER A 119 -7.66 -10.56 14.32
C SER A 119 -7.99 -9.17 13.76
N ASP A 120 -9.05 -8.53 14.28
CA ASP A 120 -9.40 -7.15 13.94
C ASP A 120 -8.43 -6.10 14.50
N ALA A 121 -7.58 -6.49 15.46
CA ALA A 121 -6.52 -5.61 15.99
C ALA A 121 -5.25 -5.63 15.14
N ASP A 122 -5.14 -6.57 14.20
CA ASP A 122 -3.93 -6.72 13.40
C ASP A 122 -3.82 -5.57 12.39
N PHE A 123 -2.60 -5.06 12.23
CA PHE A 123 -2.35 -3.95 11.31
C PHE A 123 -2.77 -4.32 9.89
N ARG A 124 -3.46 -3.39 9.23
CA ARG A 124 -3.83 -3.49 7.82
C ARG A 124 -3.34 -2.25 7.11
N THR A 125 -2.42 -2.42 6.15
CA THR A 125 -2.17 -1.31 5.24
C THR A 125 -3.43 -1.05 4.43
N LYS A 126 -3.69 0.22 4.17
CA LYS A 126 -4.89 0.69 3.47
C LYS A 126 -4.54 1.15 2.07
N VAL A 127 -5.53 1.09 1.21
CA VAL A 127 -5.58 1.85 -0.03
C VAL A 127 -6.64 2.93 0.12
N GLU A 128 -6.33 4.09 -0.42
CA GLU A 128 -7.16 5.27 -0.36
C GLU A 128 -7.44 5.75 -1.78
N ILE A 129 -8.70 6.08 -2.05
CA ILE A 129 -9.12 6.64 -3.31
C ILE A 129 -9.38 8.12 -3.10
N TYR A 130 -8.65 8.95 -3.85
CA TYR A 130 -8.80 10.39 -3.83
C TYR A 130 -9.35 10.92 -5.14
N TRP A 131 -10.14 11.98 -5.06
CA TRP A 131 -10.67 12.71 -6.20
C TRP A 131 -11.11 14.12 -5.78
N THR A 132 -11.32 15.00 -6.75
CA THR A 132 -11.77 16.37 -6.47
C THR A 132 -13.28 16.51 -6.38
N GLY A 133 -14.04 15.51 -6.88
CA GLY A 133 -15.49 15.63 -7.09
C GLY A 133 -15.90 16.72 -8.08
N VAL A 134 -14.95 17.31 -8.81
CA VAL A 134 -15.17 18.35 -9.81
C VAL A 134 -14.63 17.84 -11.16
N PRO A 135 -15.43 17.86 -12.23
CA PRO A 135 -14.98 17.37 -13.53
C PRO A 135 -13.79 18.20 -14.04
N ASP A 136 -12.90 17.54 -14.77
CA ASP A 136 -11.70 18.11 -15.39
C ASP A 136 -10.71 18.78 -14.39
N LYS A 137 -10.89 18.55 -13.08
CA LYS A 137 -10.02 19.11 -12.04
C LYS A 137 -9.08 18.04 -11.46
N LEU A 138 -7.79 18.32 -11.57
CA LEU A 138 -6.71 17.47 -11.09
C LEU A 138 -6.34 17.74 -9.62
N ILE A 139 -5.93 16.68 -8.94
CA ILE A 139 -5.04 16.69 -7.77
C ILE A 139 -3.62 16.67 -8.33
N GLY A 140 -2.83 17.70 -8.02
CA GLY A 140 -1.52 17.90 -8.63
C GLY A 140 -0.38 17.41 -7.75
N GLN A 141 -0.41 17.76 -6.47
CA GLN A 141 0.70 17.53 -5.55
C GLN A 141 0.30 16.63 -4.41
N ARG A 142 1.26 15.84 -3.93
CA ARG A 142 1.10 14.96 -2.77
C ARG A 142 0.61 15.71 -1.52
N SER A 143 1.04 16.95 -1.30
CA SER A 143 0.59 17.77 -0.17
C SER A 143 -0.92 18.07 -0.16
N GLU A 144 -1.58 18.01 -1.31
CA GLU A 144 -3.04 18.22 -1.40
C GLU A 144 -3.81 17.11 -0.68
N LEU A 145 -3.29 15.87 -0.67
CA LEU A 145 -3.92 14.76 0.04
C LEU A 145 -3.93 14.96 1.56
N ASP A 146 -2.86 15.55 2.13
CA ASP A 146 -2.78 15.81 3.58
C ASP A 146 -3.56 17.05 3.99
N SER A 147 -3.52 18.09 3.15
CA SER A 147 -4.11 19.39 3.48
C SER A 147 -5.61 19.46 3.20
N ASN A 148 -6.15 18.53 2.39
CA ASN A 148 -7.55 18.52 2.01
C ASN A 148 -8.21 17.15 2.23
N PRO A 149 -8.75 16.89 3.44
CA PRO A 149 -9.41 15.62 3.75
C PRO A 149 -10.69 15.39 2.93
N SER A 150 -11.26 16.42 2.29
CA SER A 150 -12.45 16.25 1.44
C SER A 150 -12.14 15.54 0.12
N LEU A 151 -10.86 15.39 -0.23
CA LEU A 151 -10.46 14.64 -1.43
C LEU A 151 -10.62 13.13 -1.24
N LEU A 152 -10.63 12.63 0.00
CA LEU A 152 -10.74 11.20 0.28
C LEU A 152 -12.16 10.71 -0.02
N LEU A 153 -12.31 9.91 -1.05
CA LEU A 153 -13.58 9.23 -1.38
C LEU A 153 -13.77 7.98 -0.52
N LYS A 154 -12.73 7.16 -0.40
CA LYS A 154 -12.81 5.85 0.27
C LYS A 154 -11.46 5.41 0.79
N SER A 155 -11.45 4.82 1.98
CA SER A 155 -10.33 4.03 2.50
C SER A 155 -10.77 2.57 2.63
N MET A 156 -9.92 1.64 2.21
CA MET A 156 -10.18 0.19 2.20
C MET A 156 -8.91 -0.59 2.55
N ASP A 157 -9.07 -1.84 2.98
CA ASP A 157 -7.93 -2.73 3.21
C ASP A 157 -7.19 -2.97 1.89
N PHE A 158 -5.86 -2.88 1.91
CA PHE A 158 -5.05 -3.10 0.72
C PHE A 158 -5.03 -4.57 0.30
N ALA A 159 -4.72 -5.48 1.21
CA ALA A 159 -4.67 -6.90 0.88
C ALA A 159 -4.88 -7.75 2.14
N THR A 160 -5.97 -8.49 2.19
CA THR A 160 -6.34 -9.37 3.30
C THR A 160 -6.91 -10.67 2.73
N PRO A 161 -7.04 -11.72 3.55
CA PRO A 161 -7.74 -12.93 3.13
C PRO A 161 -9.21 -12.71 2.74
N GLN A 162 -9.81 -11.58 3.10
CA GLN A 162 -11.21 -11.28 2.82
C GLN A 162 -11.41 -10.58 1.47
N ASN A 163 -10.42 -9.82 1.00
CA ASN A 163 -10.53 -9.07 -0.25
C ASN A 163 -9.59 -9.56 -1.35
N CYS A 164 -8.88 -10.69 -1.17
CA CYS A 164 -8.03 -11.27 -2.20
C CYS A 164 -8.41 -12.72 -2.49
N ASP A 165 -8.33 -13.13 -3.76
CA ASP A 165 -8.85 -14.41 -4.26
C ASP A 165 -8.15 -15.64 -3.66
N ASP A 166 -6.82 -15.57 -3.54
CA ASP A 166 -5.95 -16.63 -3.03
C ASP A 166 -4.88 -16.04 -2.11
N PRO A 167 -5.11 -16.03 -0.79
CA PRO A 167 -4.18 -15.43 0.16
C PRO A 167 -2.83 -16.15 0.26
N ALA A 168 -2.71 -17.37 -0.29
CA ALA A 168 -1.44 -18.10 -0.34
C ALA A 168 -0.59 -17.72 -1.55
N ASN A 169 -1.20 -17.14 -2.59
CA ASN A 169 -0.51 -16.66 -3.78
C ASN A 169 -0.06 -15.19 -3.57
N PRO A 170 1.26 -14.89 -3.59
CA PRO A 170 1.75 -13.52 -3.41
C PRO A 170 1.30 -12.57 -4.55
N ASN A 171 0.99 -13.10 -5.73
CA ASN A 171 0.51 -12.35 -6.89
C ASN A 171 -0.98 -12.62 -7.13
N THR A 172 -1.74 -12.81 -6.05
CA THR A 172 -3.18 -12.95 -6.11
C THR A 172 -3.85 -11.65 -6.55
N VAL A 173 -5.12 -11.71 -6.94
CA VAL A 173 -5.90 -10.50 -7.23
C VAL A 173 -6.63 -10.08 -5.97
N CYS A 174 -6.44 -8.84 -5.57
CA CYS A 174 -7.17 -8.18 -4.51
C CYS A 174 -8.20 -7.21 -5.09
N HIS A 175 -9.26 -7.00 -4.33
CA HIS A 175 -10.47 -6.33 -4.76
C HIS A 175 -10.80 -5.16 -3.84
N GLY A 176 -11.44 -4.15 -4.40
CA GLY A 176 -11.93 -3.00 -3.66
C GLY A 176 -13.02 -2.26 -4.40
N ASP A 177 -13.97 -1.71 -3.67
CA ASP A 177 -15.13 -1.06 -4.25
C ASP A 177 -15.17 0.43 -3.90
N ILE A 178 -15.51 1.24 -4.89
CA ILE A 178 -15.90 2.64 -4.69
C ILE A 178 -17.26 2.90 -5.33
N THR A 179 -18.08 3.71 -4.67
CA THR A 179 -19.34 4.19 -5.23
C THR A 179 -19.16 5.66 -5.59
N ILE A 180 -19.45 6.03 -6.83
CA ILE A 180 -19.49 7.45 -7.22
C ILE A 180 -20.70 8.07 -6.53
N PRO A 181 -20.56 9.14 -5.73
CA PRO A 181 -21.68 9.76 -5.04
C PRO A 181 -22.84 10.09 -5.97
N ALA A 182 -24.06 9.84 -5.49
CA ALA A 182 -25.28 10.23 -6.21
C ALA A 182 -25.29 11.75 -6.45
N GLY A 183 -25.79 12.16 -7.63
CA GLY A 183 -25.82 13.58 -8.03
C GLY A 183 -24.48 14.13 -8.53
N THR A 184 -23.42 13.32 -8.61
CA THR A 184 -22.16 13.71 -9.28
C THR A 184 -22.46 14.13 -10.72
N ALA A 185 -21.97 15.31 -11.11
CA ALA A 185 -22.23 15.84 -12.45
C ALA A 185 -21.58 14.95 -13.53
N PRO A 186 -22.17 14.85 -14.73
CA PRO A 186 -21.53 14.15 -15.83
C PRO A 186 -20.21 14.81 -16.20
N GLY A 187 -19.19 14.02 -16.52
CA GLY A 187 -17.87 14.53 -16.87
C GLY A 187 -16.75 13.54 -16.62
N LYS A 188 -15.51 13.98 -16.88
CA LYS A 188 -14.30 13.19 -16.68
C LYS A 188 -13.68 13.57 -15.34
N TYR A 189 -13.35 12.57 -14.53
CA TYR A 189 -12.80 12.78 -13.20
C TYR A 189 -11.47 12.07 -13.05
N GLN A 190 -10.47 12.80 -12.56
CA GLN A 190 -9.22 12.20 -12.12
C GLN A 190 -9.46 11.52 -10.77
N MET A 191 -9.01 10.28 -10.67
CA MET A 191 -8.96 9.50 -9.44
C MET A 191 -7.52 9.12 -9.15
N VAL A 192 -7.20 9.01 -7.88
CA VAL A 192 -5.89 8.53 -7.41
C VAL A 192 -6.14 7.31 -6.53
N TRP A 193 -5.69 6.14 -6.98
CA TRP A 193 -5.46 5.00 -6.10
C TRP A 193 -4.14 5.24 -5.38
N PHE A 194 -4.17 5.34 -4.05
CA PHE A 194 -3.04 5.75 -3.23
C PHE A 194 -2.79 4.73 -2.12
N TRP A 195 -1.57 4.22 -2.07
CA TRP A 195 -1.09 3.30 -1.05
C TRP A 195 0.05 3.96 -0.26
N PRO A 196 -0.23 4.48 0.95
CA PRO A 196 0.76 5.21 1.76
C PRO A 196 1.86 4.33 2.37
N PHE A 197 1.79 3.01 2.17
CA PHE A 197 2.72 1.99 2.68
C PHE A 197 3.30 2.30 4.08
N ASN A 198 2.39 2.50 5.05
CA ASN A 198 2.68 3.07 6.37
C ASN A 198 3.59 2.22 7.29
N GLN A 199 4.18 1.12 6.81
CA GLN A 199 5.12 0.29 7.57
C GLN A 199 6.58 0.62 7.29
N ASN A 200 6.89 1.45 6.28
CA ASN A 200 8.27 1.76 5.95
C ASN A 200 8.72 3.11 6.56
N PRO A 201 9.77 3.12 7.42
CA PRO A 201 10.30 4.35 7.99
C PRO A 201 10.86 5.34 6.96
N VAL A 202 11.10 4.92 5.71
CA VAL A 202 11.59 5.82 4.65
C VAL A 202 10.46 6.59 3.94
N GLY A 203 9.19 6.34 4.30
CA GLY A 203 8.05 7.10 3.79
C GLY A 203 7.81 6.89 2.29
N GLU A 204 7.91 5.63 1.84
CA GLU A 204 7.51 5.23 0.49
C GLU A 204 5.99 5.23 0.39
N GLU A 205 5.49 5.79 -0.71
CA GLU A 205 4.08 5.82 -1.04
C GLU A 205 3.92 5.50 -2.52
N TYR A 206 2.90 4.73 -2.87
CA TYR A 206 2.66 4.28 -4.23
C TYR A 206 1.34 4.83 -4.71
N SER A 207 1.28 5.24 -5.98
CA SER A 207 0.03 5.74 -6.54
C SER A 207 -0.19 5.30 -7.97
N THR A 208 -1.45 5.24 -8.34
CA THR A 208 -1.89 5.00 -9.71
C THR A 208 -3.07 5.91 -10.00
N CYS A 209 -2.91 6.76 -11.01
CA CYS A 209 -3.99 7.63 -11.44
C CYS A 209 -4.82 6.97 -12.53
N PHE A 210 -6.12 7.16 -12.44
CA PHE A 210 -7.09 6.65 -13.39
C PHE A 210 -8.17 7.68 -13.66
N GLU A 211 -8.88 7.50 -14.76
CA GLU A 211 -9.98 8.36 -15.17
C GLU A 211 -11.30 7.60 -15.02
N VAL A 212 -12.32 8.33 -14.53
CA VAL A 212 -13.69 7.87 -14.49
C VAL A 212 -14.56 8.83 -15.30
N ASP A 213 -15.20 8.29 -16.33
CA ASP A 213 -16.23 8.94 -17.12
C ASP A 213 -17.58 8.74 -16.45
N VAL A 214 -18.00 9.74 -15.67
CA VAL A 214 -19.34 9.78 -15.07
C VAL A 214 -20.32 10.14 -16.16
N LYS A 215 -21.17 9.17 -16.52
CA LYS A 215 -22.21 9.34 -17.52
C LYS A 215 -23.30 10.28 -17.02
N ALA A 216 -23.93 10.98 -17.96
CA ALA A 216 -25.24 11.54 -17.72
C ALA A 216 -26.12 10.40 -17.22
N SER A 217 -26.62 10.54 -15.99
CA SER A 217 -27.68 9.66 -15.54
C SER A 217 -28.75 9.73 -16.62
N ALA A 218 -29.15 8.58 -17.14
CA ALA A 218 -30.42 8.46 -17.84
C ALA A 218 -31.51 8.67 -16.76
N ALA A 219 -31.57 9.88 -16.21
CA ALA A 219 -32.69 10.31 -15.43
C ALA A 219 -33.86 10.20 -16.41
N SER A 220 -34.68 9.17 -16.17
CA SER A 220 -36.11 9.22 -16.33
C SER A 220 -36.55 10.68 -16.38
N ASP A 221 -37.20 11.03 -17.49
CA ASP A 221 -38.10 12.17 -17.68
C ASP A 221 -38.46 12.80 -16.32
N PRO A 222 -38.29 14.13 -16.10
CA PRO A 222 -38.70 14.74 -14.85
C PRO A 222 -40.09 14.22 -14.54
N ALA A 223 -40.21 13.46 -13.43
CA ALA A 223 -41.48 12.88 -13.06
C ALA A 223 -42.52 13.99 -13.17
N PRO A 224 -43.62 13.80 -13.93
CA PRO A 224 -44.61 14.85 -14.13
C PRO A 224 -44.95 15.39 -12.74
N ALA A 225 -44.95 16.71 -12.61
CA ALA A 225 -45.21 17.39 -11.35
C ALA A 225 -46.36 16.66 -10.63
N PRO A 226 -46.17 16.23 -9.37
CA PRO A 226 -47.18 15.44 -8.68
C PRO A 226 -48.51 16.18 -8.78
N ALA A 227 -49.55 15.48 -9.23
CA ALA A 227 -50.90 16.03 -9.22
C ALA A 227 -51.16 16.63 -7.82
N PRO A 228 -51.79 17.82 -7.72
CA PRO A 228 -52.01 18.47 -6.44
C PRO A 228 -52.62 17.46 -5.47
N ALA A 229 -51.96 17.30 -4.32
CA ALA A 229 -52.39 16.35 -3.30
C ALA A 229 -53.87 16.63 -2.95
N PRO A 230 -54.71 15.59 -2.85
CA PRO A 230 -56.07 15.77 -2.35
C PRO A 230 -56.01 16.43 -0.97
N GLU A 231 -56.94 17.37 -0.75
CA GLU A 231 -57.10 18.11 0.50
C GLU A 231 -57.03 17.14 1.70
N PRO A 232 -56.20 17.42 2.73
CA PRO A 232 -56.04 16.51 3.84
C PRO A 232 -57.39 16.23 4.51
N ALA A 233 -57.75 14.94 4.61
CA ALA A 233 -58.86 14.53 5.45
C ALA A 233 -58.61 15.00 6.90
N PRO A 234 -59.65 15.45 7.64
CA PRO A 234 -59.48 15.97 8.99
C PRO A 234 -58.76 14.96 9.88
N ALA A 235 -57.77 15.46 10.61
CA ALA A 235 -56.90 14.66 11.46
C ALA A 235 -57.73 13.87 12.49
N PRO A 236 -57.51 12.55 12.64
CA PRO A 236 -58.15 11.77 13.68
C PRO A 236 -57.76 12.30 15.07
N ALA A 237 -58.73 12.31 15.99
CA ALA A 237 -58.55 12.76 17.35
C ALA A 237 -57.36 12.04 18.03
N PRO A 238 -56.51 12.76 18.80
CA PRO A 238 -55.33 12.18 19.41
C PRO A 238 -55.71 11.03 20.34
N ALA A 239 -55.03 9.90 20.17
CA ALA A 239 -55.15 8.74 21.05
C ALA A 239 -54.75 9.11 22.49
N PRO A 240 -55.40 8.53 23.52
CA PRO A 240 -55.08 8.81 24.91
C PRO A 240 -53.62 8.45 25.23
N ALA A 241 -52.97 9.32 26.00
CA ALA A 241 -51.57 9.18 26.38
C ALA A 241 -51.32 7.83 27.09
N PRO A 242 -50.24 7.09 26.72
CA PRO A 242 -49.90 5.86 27.40
C PRO A 242 -49.54 6.12 28.86
N ALA A 243 -49.99 5.21 29.73
CA ALA A 243 -49.71 5.26 31.16
C ALA A 243 -48.18 5.23 31.42
N PRO A 244 -47.69 5.99 32.42
CA PRO A 244 -46.26 6.06 32.72
C PRO A 244 -45.71 4.67 33.09
N ALA A 245 -44.57 4.33 32.49
CA ALA A 245 -43.88 3.08 32.74
C ALA A 245 -43.43 2.97 34.21
N PRO A 246 -43.46 1.77 34.82
CA PRO A 246 -43.04 1.56 36.18
C PRO A 246 -41.54 1.89 36.35
N ALA A 247 -41.22 2.51 37.49
CA ALA A 247 -39.87 2.92 37.84
C ALA A 247 -38.90 1.72 37.85
N PRO A 248 -37.68 1.86 37.29
CA PRO A 248 -36.69 0.79 37.29
C PRO A 248 -36.29 0.42 38.72
N ALA A 249 -36.12 -0.88 38.96
CA ALA A 249 -35.66 -1.42 40.23
C ALA A 249 -34.24 -0.94 40.58
N PRO A 250 -33.92 -0.74 41.86
CA PRO A 250 -32.61 -0.25 42.29
C PRO A 250 -31.50 -1.23 41.89
N VAL A 251 -30.43 -0.67 41.32
CA VAL A 251 -29.23 -1.40 40.91
C VAL A 251 -28.49 -1.92 42.16
N PRO A 252 -28.08 -3.20 42.21
CA PRO A 252 -27.28 -3.73 43.31
C PRO A 252 -25.95 -3.00 43.46
N ALA A 253 -25.55 -2.74 44.70
CA ALA A 253 -24.27 -2.10 45.00
C ALA A 253 -23.08 -2.94 44.48
N PRO A 254 -22.05 -2.32 43.90
CA PRO A 254 -20.89 -3.05 43.39
C PRO A 254 -20.15 -3.76 44.54
N ALA A 255 -19.71 -4.99 44.26
CA ALA A 255 -18.92 -5.80 45.18
C ALA A 255 -17.57 -5.13 45.48
N PRO A 256 -17.04 -5.26 46.71
CA PRO A 256 -15.78 -4.65 47.10
C PRO A 256 -14.61 -5.21 46.27
N ALA A 257 -13.70 -4.31 45.89
CA ALA A 257 -12.52 -4.63 45.09
C ALA A 257 -11.60 -5.61 45.85
N PRO A 258 -10.97 -6.58 45.15
CA PRO A 258 -10.03 -7.51 45.76
C PRO A 258 -8.78 -6.77 46.27
N ALA A 259 -8.27 -7.24 47.42
CA ALA A 259 -7.08 -6.69 48.05
C ALA A 259 -5.84 -6.84 47.14
N PRO A 260 -4.93 -5.84 47.14
CA PRO A 260 -3.71 -5.90 46.33
C PRO A 260 -2.81 -7.07 46.75
N ALA A 261 -2.26 -7.75 45.75
CA ALA A 261 -1.32 -8.86 45.94
C ALA A 261 -0.02 -8.37 46.62
N PRO A 262 0.61 -9.20 47.47
CA PRO A 262 1.85 -8.84 48.15
C PRO A 262 3.00 -8.61 47.17
N ALA A 263 3.84 -7.61 47.47
CA ALA A 263 5.00 -7.24 46.68
C ALA A 263 6.02 -8.40 46.58
N PRO A 264 6.65 -8.61 45.42
CA PRO A 264 7.65 -9.66 45.24
C PRO A 264 8.90 -9.40 46.09
N ALA A 265 9.48 -10.48 46.61
CA ALA A 265 10.70 -10.44 47.43
C ALA A 265 11.91 -9.93 46.64
N PRO A 266 12.85 -9.22 47.30
CA PRO A 266 14.04 -8.68 46.64
C PRO A 266 14.95 -9.80 46.09
N ALA A 267 15.46 -9.58 44.88
CA ALA A 267 16.37 -10.49 44.21
C ALA A 267 17.71 -10.64 44.97
N PRO A 268 18.32 -11.84 44.98
CA PRO A 268 19.60 -12.07 45.64
C PRO A 268 20.75 -11.30 44.95
N ALA A 269 21.70 -10.84 45.77
CA ALA A 269 22.87 -10.09 45.33
C ALA A 269 23.79 -10.93 44.40
N PRO A 270 24.40 -10.30 43.37
CA PRO A 270 25.27 -10.99 42.43
C PRO A 270 26.55 -11.51 43.09
N THR A 271 26.83 -12.81 42.93
CA THR A 271 28.08 -13.43 43.35
C THR A 271 29.19 -13.18 42.32
N LYS A 272 30.39 -12.84 42.80
CA LYS A 272 31.58 -12.60 41.95
C LYS A 272 31.95 -13.86 41.17
N PRO A 273 32.22 -13.76 39.85
CA PRO A 273 32.70 -14.91 39.08
C PRO A 273 34.17 -15.24 39.42
N LYS A 274 34.43 -16.53 39.58
CA LYS A 274 35.76 -17.15 39.70
C LYS A 274 36.48 -17.10 38.33
N PRO A 275 37.80 -16.82 38.27
CA PRO A 275 38.51 -16.74 36.99
C PRO A 275 38.64 -18.12 36.36
N THR A 276 38.14 -18.29 35.14
CA THR A 276 38.29 -19.50 34.33
C THR A 276 39.40 -19.32 33.28
N HIS A 277 40.17 -20.40 33.10
CA HIS A 277 41.31 -20.48 32.21
C HIS A 277 40.92 -20.29 30.72
N LYS A 278 41.73 -19.52 29.99
CA LYS A 278 41.62 -19.30 28.54
C LYS A 278 41.64 -20.64 27.79
N HIS A 279 40.52 -21.03 27.18
CA HIS A 279 40.48 -22.08 26.17
C HIS A 279 40.41 -21.44 24.78
N LYS A 280 41.41 -21.76 23.96
CA LYS A 280 41.51 -21.38 22.55
C LYS A 280 40.43 -22.14 21.76
N PRO A 281 39.62 -21.51 20.90
CA PRO A 281 38.56 -22.20 20.18
C PRO A 281 39.16 -23.21 19.18
N ARG A 282 38.67 -24.45 19.27
CA ARG A 282 38.99 -25.55 18.34
C ARG A 282 38.05 -25.47 17.13
N PRO A 283 38.55 -25.38 15.89
CA PRO A 283 37.70 -25.27 14.70
C PRO A 283 36.94 -26.57 14.45
N THR A 284 35.67 -26.46 14.10
CA THR A 284 34.78 -27.58 13.76
C THR A 284 35.18 -28.24 12.42
N PRO A 285 34.83 -29.53 12.20
CA PRO A 285 35.32 -30.33 11.06
C PRO A 285 34.96 -29.77 9.67
N MET A 286 33.88 -28.99 9.58
CA MET A 286 33.41 -28.36 8.32
C MET A 286 34.39 -27.30 7.80
N CYS A 287 34.97 -26.48 8.68
CA CYS A 287 35.87 -25.40 8.29
C CYS A 287 37.22 -25.92 7.74
N LYS A 288 37.71 -27.06 8.23
CA LYS A 288 38.97 -27.66 7.75
C LYS A 288 38.86 -28.16 6.30
N ARG A 289 37.75 -28.78 5.92
CA ARG A 289 37.55 -29.31 4.55
C ARG A 289 37.46 -28.18 3.52
N GLU A 290 36.81 -27.08 3.87
CA GLU A 290 36.67 -25.91 3.00
C GLU A 290 38.02 -25.19 2.80
N LEU A 291 38.81 -25.02 3.86
CA LEU A 291 40.15 -24.45 3.78
C LEU A 291 41.11 -25.30 2.93
N GLU A 292 41.04 -26.63 3.04
CA GLU A 292 41.85 -27.50 2.19
C GLU A 292 41.40 -27.49 0.72
N ARG A 293 40.11 -27.30 0.44
CA ARG A 293 39.59 -27.09 -0.93
C ARG A 293 40.18 -25.82 -1.55
N ILE A 294 40.09 -24.70 -0.82
CA ILE A 294 40.62 -23.40 -1.25
C ILE A 294 42.15 -23.45 -1.44
N ALA A 295 42.88 -24.16 -0.57
CA ALA A 295 44.34 -24.30 -0.68
C ALA A 295 44.78 -25.19 -1.86
N ARG A 296 43.96 -26.15 -2.28
CA ARG A 296 44.22 -26.97 -3.49
C ARG A 296 43.98 -26.16 -4.76
N GLU A 297 42.95 -25.33 -4.76
CA GLU A 297 42.57 -24.50 -5.91
C GLU A 297 43.59 -23.38 -6.17
N LYS A 298 44.07 -22.70 -5.11
CA LYS A 298 45.16 -21.72 -5.22
C LYS A 298 46.46 -22.32 -5.77
N ARG A 299 46.80 -23.55 -5.39
CA ARG A 299 47.99 -24.26 -5.93
C ARG A 299 47.83 -24.63 -7.41
N ARG A 300 46.63 -25.03 -7.85
CA ARG A 300 46.35 -25.28 -9.27
C ARG A 300 46.46 -24.02 -10.12
N LEU A 301 45.93 -22.90 -9.63
CA LEU A 301 46.02 -21.60 -10.30
C LEU A 301 47.47 -21.08 -10.39
N SER A 302 48.25 -21.23 -9.31
CA SER A 302 49.67 -20.87 -9.30
C SER A 302 50.51 -21.75 -10.23
N SER A 303 50.21 -23.04 -10.34
CA SER A 303 50.92 -23.96 -11.25
C SER A 303 50.60 -23.67 -12.72
N ARG A 304 49.35 -23.28 -13.03
CA ARG A 304 48.96 -22.83 -14.39
C ARG A 304 49.61 -21.51 -14.78
N LYS A 305 49.79 -20.59 -13.83
CA LYS A 305 50.45 -19.29 -14.07
C LYS A 305 51.96 -19.39 -14.26
N ASN A 306 52.60 -20.47 -13.80
CA ASN A 306 54.03 -20.74 -14.01
C ASN A 306 54.32 -21.63 -15.24
N ARG A 307 53.29 -22.05 -15.99
CA ARG A 307 53.40 -22.86 -17.22
C ARG A 307 52.93 -22.13 -18.49
N ALA A 308 52.56 -20.87 -18.37
CA ALA A 308 52.30 -19.94 -19.48
C ALA A 308 53.39 -18.85 -19.46
#